data_AF-A0A1D2JCW0-F1
#
_entry.id   AF-A0A1D2JCW0-F1
#
_cell.length_a   1.000
_cell.length_b   1.000
_cell.length_c   1.000
_cell.angle_alpha   90.00
_cell.angle_beta   90.00
_cell.angle_gamma   90.00
#
_symmetry.space_group_name_H-M   'P 1'
#
loop_
_entity.id
_entity.type
_entity.pdbx_description
1 polymer ?
#
loop_
_entity_poly.entity_id
_entity_poly.type
_entity_poly.pdbx_seq_one_letter_code
_entity_poly.pdbx_strand_id
1 'polypeptide(L)'
;MAENDLPRTPPVLALQLPGEGLQISAWAQRSITSKEVFNSLSADQVAILPFPPLEPFFTSLCRPYIKKQEVIAAIAAEMLVDGMDMDEMCCRRCFDDPEQAAELNFALKLALGKVIADFAFHTE
;
A
#
# COMPACT_ATOMS: atom_id res chain seq x y z
N MET A 1 -19.69 -31.66 -28.44
CA MET A 1 -18.85 -30.75 -29.24
C MET A 1 -19.18 -29.35 -28.75
N ALA A 2 -18.65 -28.98 -27.58
CA ALA A 2 -17.40 -28.23 -27.39
C ALA A 2 -17.64 -26.72 -27.52
N GLU A 3 -18.09 -26.13 -26.40
CA GLU A 3 -17.93 -24.72 -26.05
C GLU A 3 -16.45 -24.32 -26.18
N ASN A 4 -16.17 -23.13 -26.70
CA ASN A 4 -14.90 -22.46 -26.45
C ASN A 4 -15.16 -20.95 -26.33
N ASP A 5 -15.29 -20.56 -25.07
CA ASP A 5 -15.07 -19.24 -24.51
C ASP A 5 -13.69 -18.72 -24.95
N LEU A 6 -13.68 -17.56 -25.61
CA LEU A 6 -12.43 -16.86 -25.96
C LEU A 6 -12.21 -15.73 -24.93
N PRO A 7 -11.13 -15.76 -24.13
CA PRO A 7 -10.85 -14.65 -23.23
C PRO A 7 -10.36 -13.43 -24.02
N ARG A 8 -11.02 -12.28 -23.81
CA ARG A 8 -10.57 -10.96 -24.26
C ARG A 8 -9.31 -10.55 -23.51
N THR A 9 -8.14 -10.86 -24.06
CA THR A 9 -6.89 -10.18 -23.68
C THR A 9 -6.68 -8.99 -24.63
N PRO A 10 -6.33 -7.79 -24.12
CA PRO A 10 -5.91 -6.70 -24.99
C PRO A 10 -4.53 -7.03 -25.60
N PRO A 11 -4.22 -6.57 -26.83
CA PRO A 11 -2.97 -6.89 -27.47
C PRO A 11 -1.85 -6.13 -26.77
N VAL A 12 -0.99 -6.86 -26.05
CA VAL A 12 0.35 -6.37 -25.76
C VAL A 12 1.05 -6.31 -27.11
N LEU A 13 1.25 -5.10 -27.66
CA LEU A 13 2.09 -4.91 -28.83
C LEU A 13 3.53 -5.24 -28.44
N ALA A 14 3.90 -6.52 -28.55
CA ALA A 14 5.27 -6.97 -28.49
C ALA A 14 5.96 -6.55 -29.79
N LEU A 15 6.59 -5.37 -29.79
CA LEU A 15 7.58 -5.03 -30.80
C LEU A 15 8.86 -5.79 -30.47
N GLN A 16 9.00 -6.97 -31.07
CA GLN A 16 10.19 -7.81 -31.00
C GLN A 16 11.33 -7.11 -31.76
N LEU A 17 12.27 -6.50 -31.03
CA LEU A 17 13.58 -6.12 -31.59
C LEU A 17 14.56 -7.29 -31.39
N PRO A 18 15.34 -7.68 -32.42
CA PRO A 18 16.23 -8.82 -32.33
C PRO A 18 17.58 -8.40 -31.73
N GLY A 19 18.03 -9.17 -30.74
CA GLY A 19 19.42 -9.14 -30.27
C GLY A 19 19.61 -8.50 -28.91
N GLU A 20 19.99 -9.35 -27.96
CA GLU A 20 20.79 -9.07 -26.76
C GLU A 20 20.12 -8.36 -25.58
N GLY A 21 20.01 -9.11 -24.47
CA GLY A 21 20.01 -8.58 -23.11
C GLY A 21 18.65 -8.22 -22.55
N LEU A 22 18.16 -9.04 -21.62
CA LEU A 22 17.00 -8.75 -20.77
C LEU A 22 17.34 -7.54 -19.85
N GLN A 23 17.15 -6.32 -20.35
CA GLN A 23 17.15 -5.10 -19.54
C GLN A 23 15.70 -4.65 -19.38
N ILE A 24 15.04 -5.26 -18.40
CA ILE A 24 13.83 -4.68 -17.82
C ILE A 24 14.33 -3.44 -17.07
N SER A 25 14.46 -2.31 -17.77
CA SER A 25 14.62 -1.03 -17.07
C SER A 25 13.34 -0.86 -16.27
N ALA A 26 13.47 -1.09 -14.97
CA ALA A 26 12.47 -0.78 -13.99
C ALA A 26 12.26 0.73 -14.03
N TRP A 27 11.37 1.18 -14.91
CA TRP A 27 10.66 2.41 -14.68
C TRP A 27 9.83 2.11 -13.44
N ALA A 28 10.42 2.37 -12.27
CA ALA A 28 9.66 2.62 -11.06
C ALA A 28 8.68 3.72 -11.45
N GLN A 29 7.45 3.30 -11.75
CA GLN A 29 6.35 4.13 -12.18
C GLN A 29 6.06 5.05 -10.99
N ARG A 30 6.77 6.16 -10.90
CA ARG A 30 6.46 7.24 -9.98
C ARG A 30 5.24 7.92 -10.58
N SER A 31 4.06 7.34 -10.34
CA SER A 31 2.77 7.89 -10.71
C SER A 31 2.53 9.15 -9.87
N ILE A 32 3.14 10.25 -10.29
CA ILE A 32 2.73 11.58 -9.86
C ILE A 32 1.44 11.86 -10.62
N THR A 33 0.32 11.36 -10.10
CA THR A 33 -1.00 11.65 -10.65
C THR A 33 -1.29 13.12 -10.33
N SER A 34 -1.29 13.99 -11.35
CA SER A 34 -1.71 15.40 -11.16
C SER A 34 -3.14 15.42 -10.64
N LYS A 35 -3.42 16.26 -9.64
CA LYS A 35 -4.76 16.41 -9.03
C LYS A 35 -5.82 16.75 -10.08
N GLU A 36 -5.45 17.53 -11.10
CA GLU A 36 -6.31 17.89 -12.23
C GLU A 36 -6.65 16.67 -13.09
N VAL A 37 -5.69 15.76 -13.29
CA VAL A 37 -5.90 14.51 -14.02
C VAL A 37 -6.80 13.58 -13.22
N PHE A 38 -6.56 13.43 -11.92
CA PHE A 38 -7.43 12.61 -11.06
C PHE A 38 -8.88 13.12 -11.02
N ASN A 39 -9.08 14.44 -10.96
CA ASN A 39 -10.41 15.05 -10.98
C ASN A 39 -11.13 14.92 -12.34
N SER A 40 -10.39 14.61 -13.41
CA SER A 40 -10.97 14.38 -14.73
C SER A 40 -11.46 12.94 -14.94
N LEU A 41 -11.13 12.03 -14.02
CA LEU A 41 -11.54 10.63 -14.09
C LEU A 41 -12.91 10.42 -13.45
N SER A 42 -13.75 9.61 -14.08
CA SER A 42 -14.97 9.10 -13.42
C SER A 42 -14.62 8.09 -12.33
N ALA A 43 -15.54 7.84 -11.40
CA ALA A 43 -15.35 6.84 -10.33
C ALA A 43 -14.96 5.45 -10.90
N ASP A 44 -15.59 5.04 -12.00
CA ASP A 44 -15.29 3.78 -12.68
C ASP A 44 -13.86 3.74 -13.25
N GLN A 45 -13.35 4.89 -13.72
CA GLN A 45 -11.98 5.01 -14.21
C GLN A 45 -10.96 5.04 -13.09
N VAL A 46 -11.30 5.63 -11.94
CA VAL A 46 -10.46 5.58 -10.73
C VAL A 46 -10.35 4.15 -10.20
N ALA A 47 -11.44 3.38 -10.24
CA ALA A 47 -11.48 2.01 -9.74
C ALA A 47 -10.56 1.03 -10.49
N ILE A 48 -10.23 1.31 -11.76
CA ILE A 48 -9.31 0.47 -12.56
C ILE A 48 -7.84 0.91 -12.46
N LEU A 49 -7.55 1.97 -11.73
CA LEU A 49 -6.17 2.41 -11.55
C LEU A 49 -5.40 1.37 -10.72
N PRO A 50 -4.15 1.05 -11.10
CA PRO A 50 -3.33 0.11 -10.35
C PRO A 50 -2.79 0.79 -9.09
N PHE A 51 -3.64 0.93 -8.07
CA PHE A 51 -3.18 1.34 -6.74
C PHE A 51 -2.55 0.14 -6.03
N PRO A 52 -1.38 0.33 -5.40
CA PRO A 52 -0.85 -0.72 -4.55
C PRO A 52 -1.83 -1.00 -3.40
N PRO A 53 -1.99 -2.26 -2.98
CA PRO A 53 -2.80 -2.57 -1.83
C PRO A 53 -2.22 -1.84 -0.61
N LEU A 54 -3.07 -1.11 0.12
CA LEU A 54 -2.63 -0.29 1.24
C LEU A 54 -2.36 -1.13 2.50
N GLU A 55 -2.96 -2.32 2.64
CA GLU A 55 -2.77 -3.18 3.81
C GLU A 55 -1.33 -3.70 3.94
N PRO A 56 -0.68 -4.25 2.88
CA PRO A 56 0.74 -4.60 2.95
C PRO A 56 1.67 -3.40 3.14
N PHE A 57 1.24 -2.23 2.66
CA PHE A 57 2.00 -1.00 2.89
C PHE A 57 1.93 -0.60 4.37
N PHE A 58 0.75 -0.64 4.98
CA PHE A 58 0.54 -0.38 6.40
C PHE A 58 1.39 -1.30 7.29
N THR A 59 1.41 -2.61 7.01
CA THR A 59 2.23 -3.56 7.78
C THR A 59 3.71 -3.25 7.70
N SER A 60 4.17 -2.79 6.52
CA SER A 60 5.55 -2.38 6.30
C SER A 60 5.96 -1.12 7.08
N LEU A 61 5.02 -0.22 7.39
CA LEU A 61 5.27 1.01 8.17
C LEU A 61 5.33 0.75 9.68
N CYS A 62 4.59 -0.23 10.18
CA CYS A 62 4.61 -0.57 11.61
C CYS A 62 5.95 -1.15 12.05
N ARG A 63 6.59 -1.95 11.19
CA ARG A 63 7.82 -2.68 11.51
C ARG A 63 9.03 -1.78 11.83
N PRO A 64 9.36 -0.73 11.06
CA PRO A 64 10.46 0.19 11.38
C PRO A 64 10.31 0.88 12.73
N TYR A 65 9.07 1.27 13.10
CA TYR A 65 8.84 1.86 14.43
C TYR A 65 9.14 0.83 15.53
N ILE A 66 8.62 -0.39 15.40
CA ILE A 66 8.84 -1.44 16.41
C ILE A 66 10.32 -1.83 16.52
N LYS A 67 11.03 -1.94 15.40
CA LYS A 67 12.43 -2.41 15.37
C LYS A 67 13.46 -1.32 15.64
N LYS A 68 13.18 -0.08 15.25
CA LYS A 68 14.18 1.00 15.20
C LYS A 68 13.67 2.32 15.78
N GLN A 69 12.44 2.38 16.28
CA GLN A 69 11.81 3.60 16.78
C GLN A 69 11.80 4.73 15.74
N GLU A 70 11.65 4.38 14.46
CA GLU A 70 11.55 5.36 13.39
C GLU A 70 10.20 6.09 13.46
N VAL A 71 10.18 7.26 14.11
CA VAL A 71 8.98 8.07 14.35
C VAL A 71 8.26 8.44 13.05
N ILE A 72 9.01 8.71 11.97
CA ILE A 72 8.40 9.04 10.66
C ILE A 72 7.57 7.87 10.11
N ALA A 73 8.01 6.63 10.29
CA ALA A 73 7.24 5.46 9.88
C ALA A 73 5.96 5.32 10.71
N ALA A 74 6.04 5.67 11.99
CA ALA A 74 4.93 5.64 12.92
C ALA A 74 3.86 6.70 12.60
N ILE A 75 4.28 7.93 12.29
CA ILE A 75 3.39 9.01 11.82
C ILE A 75 2.74 8.62 10.48
N ALA A 76 3.51 8.05 9.55
CA ALA A 76 2.95 7.59 8.28
C ALA A 76 1.92 6.46 8.46
N ALA A 77 2.16 5.55 9.42
CA ALA A 77 1.21 4.50 9.77
C ALA A 77 -0.08 5.08 10.39
N GLU A 78 0.03 6.07 11.28
CA GLU A 78 -1.10 6.79 11.88
C GLU A 78 -1.94 7.49 10.81
N MET A 79 -1.32 8.28 9.94
CA MET A 79 -2.00 8.96 8.84
C MET A 79 -2.74 7.99 7.92
N LEU A 80 -2.19 6.79 7.73
CA LEU A 80 -2.81 5.77 6.90
C LEU A 80 -4.01 5.12 7.60
N VAL A 81 -3.92 4.85 8.90
CA VAL A 81 -5.05 4.38 9.72
C VAL A 81 -6.22 5.37 9.64
N ASP A 82 -5.93 6.66 9.82
CA ASP A 82 -6.93 7.72 9.73
C ASP A 82 -7.50 7.85 8.31
N GLY A 83 -6.63 7.82 7.30
CA GLY A 83 -7.03 7.97 5.90
C GLY A 83 -7.82 6.79 5.34
N MET A 84 -7.64 5.59 5.91
CA MET A 84 -8.35 4.36 5.52
C MET A 84 -9.53 4.02 6.42
N ASP A 85 -9.76 4.78 7.50
CA ASP A 85 -10.76 4.47 8.54
C ASP A 85 -10.57 3.04 9.09
N MET A 86 -9.32 2.70 9.45
CA MET A 86 -8.99 1.34 9.91
C MET A 86 -9.50 1.10 11.33
N ASP A 87 -10.24 0.00 11.50
CA ASP A 87 -10.69 -0.49 12.80
C ASP A 87 -9.83 -1.68 13.32
N GLU A 88 -10.19 -2.19 14.49
CA GLU A 88 -9.54 -3.36 15.10
C GLU A 88 -9.56 -4.59 14.19
N MET A 89 -10.66 -4.82 13.46
CA MET A 89 -10.78 -5.99 12.56
C MET A 89 -9.85 -5.84 11.36
N CYS A 90 -9.72 -4.64 10.79
CA CYS A 90 -8.74 -4.32 9.76
C CYS A 90 -7.32 -4.61 10.25
N CYS A 91 -6.93 -4.11 11.43
CA CYS A 91 -5.60 -4.37 11.99
C CYS A 91 -5.33 -5.87 12.16
N ARG A 92 -6.28 -6.64 12.71
CA ARG A 92 -6.11 -8.09 12.90
C ARG A 92 -5.96 -8.85 11.57
N ARG A 93 -6.63 -8.39 10.50
CA ARG A 93 -6.45 -8.96 9.15
C ARG A 93 -5.09 -8.64 8.55
N CYS A 94 -4.53 -7.46 8.85
CA CYS A 94 -3.21 -7.07 8.37
C CYS A 94 -2.07 -7.86 9.04
N PHE A 95 -2.26 -8.34 10.27
CA PHE A 95 -1.24 -9.05 11.07
C PHE A 95 -1.78 -10.41 11.54
N ASP A 96 -1.85 -11.38 10.64
CA ASP A 96 -2.31 -12.75 10.91
C ASP A 96 -1.21 -13.67 11.48
N ASP A 97 0.05 -13.27 11.31
CA ASP A 97 1.24 -13.97 11.80
C ASP A 97 1.50 -13.70 13.30
N PRO A 98 1.58 -14.74 14.15
CA PRO A 98 1.90 -14.59 15.57
C PRO A 98 3.23 -13.90 15.87
N GLU A 99 4.22 -13.96 14.97
CA GLU A 99 5.50 -13.28 15.13
C GLU A 99 5.37 -11.74 15.09
N GLN A 100 4.24 -11.24 14.57
CA GLN A 100 3.96 -9.82 14.37
C GLN A 100 3.09 -9.24 15.50
N ALA A 101 3.04 -9.91 16.66
CA ALA A 101 2.23 -9.47 17.80
C ALA A 101 2.59 -8.06 18.31
N ALA A 102 3.85 -7.63 18.18
CA ALA A 102 4.28 -6.29 18.56
C ALA A 102 3.73 -5.23 17.58
N GLU A 103 3.86 -5.48 16.29
CA GLU A 103 3.30 -4.64 15.22
C GLU A 103 1.77 -4.57 15.31
N LEU A 104 1.08 -5.70 15.56
CA LEU A 104 -0.36 -5.73 15.77
C LEU A 104 -0.78 -4.87 16.97
N ASN A 105 -0.10 -5.02 18.12
CA ASN A 105 -0.41 -4.20 19.29
C ASN A 105 -0.23 -2.70 19.01
N PHE A 106 0.80 -2.34 18.25
CA PHE A 106 1.01 -0.97 17.82
C PHE A 106 -0.10 -0.47 16.90
N ALA A 107 -0.46 -1.25 15.87
CA ALA A 107 -1.56 -0.94 14.95
C ALA A 107 -2.90 -0.76 15.68
N LEU A 108 -3.20 -1.61 16.67
CA LEU A 108 -4.40 -1.48 17.49
C LEU A 108 -4.39 -0.20 18.33
N LYS A 109 -3.24 0.22 18.85
CA LYS A 109 -3.16 1.51 19.55
C LYS A 109 -3.42 2.68 18.61
N LEU A 110 -2.92 2.63 17.36
CA LEU A 110 -3.19 3.63 16.35
C LEU A 110 -4.69 3.72 16.03
N ALA A 111 -5.33 2.59 15.71
CA ALA A 111 -6.77 2.53 15.41
C ALA A 111 -7.66 3.00 16.57
N LEU A 112 -7.19 2.86 17.82
CA LEU A 112 -7.89 3.35 19.01
C LEU A 112 -7.56 4.82 19.36
N GLY A 113 -6.73 5.51 18.57
CA GLY A 113 -6.33 6.90 18.80
C GLY A 113 -5.42 7.10 20.03
N LYS A 114 -4.71 6.07 20.49
CA LYS A 114 -3.97 6.07 21.76
C LYS A 114 -2.49 6.46 21.66
N VAL A 115 -1.96 6.72 20.46
CA VAL A 115 -0.50 6.90 20.24
C VAL A 115 -0.09 8.37 20.07
N ILE A 116 -1.03 9.27 19.76
CA ILE A 116 -0.78 10.69 19.44
C ILE A 116 0.04 11.40 20.53
N ALA A 117 -0.12 11.01 21.81
CA ALA A 117 0.62 11.59 22.92
C ALA A 117 2.06 11.06 23.07
N ASP A 118 2.37 9.86 22.57
CA ASP A 118 3.67 9.20 22.76
C ASP A 118 4.74 9.70 21.77
N PHE A 119 4.37 10.18 20.58
CA PHE A 119 5.34 10.72 19.62
C PHE A 119 5.91 12.09 20.03
N ALA A 120 5.23 12.81 20.92
CA ALA A 120 5.46 14.22 21.20
C ALA A 120 6.67 14.53 22.12
N PHE A 121 7.41 13.52 22.64
CA PHE A 121 8.34 13.73 23.76
C PHE A 121 9.77 13.17 23.61
N HIS A 122 10.27 12.90 22.40
CA HIS A 122 11.67 12.49 22.20
C HIS A 122 12.46 13.41 21.27
N THR A 123 12.42 14.72 21.57
CA THR A 123 13.44 15.67 21.11
C THR A 123 14.14 16.23 22.35
N GLU A 124 15.16 15.51 22.84
CA GLU A 124 16.21 16.04 23.71
C GLU A 124 17.56 15.88 23.03
#